data_AF-A0A6I3L9X5-F1
#
_entry.id   AF-A0A6I3L9X5-F1
#
_cell.length_a   1.000
_cell.length_b   1.000
_cell.length_c   1.000
_cell.angle_alpha   90.00
_cell.angle_beta   90.00
_cell.angle_gamma   90.00
#
_symmetry.space_group_name_H-M   'P 1'
#
loop_
_entity.id
_entity.type
_entity.pdbx_description
1 polymer ?
#
loop_
_entity_poly.entity_id
_entity_poly.type
_entity_poly.pdbx_seq_one_letter_code
_entity_poly.pdbx_strand_id
1 'polypeptide(L)'
;SMVTSQLAVLTRRAGYKVGVLDADVTGPSIPRAFGIHQRAMADERGMLPVLSGGGIELMSVNLLLDDETDPVLWRGPVIGGVVTQFWTDVIW
;
A
#
# COMPACT_ATOMS: atom_id res chain seq x y z
N SER A 1 2.97 10.78 3.12
CA SER A 1 1.65 10.12 3.06
C SER A 1 0.45 11.02 2.76
N MET A 2 0.23 12.16 3.45
CA MET A 2 -1.00 12.96 3.30
C MET A 2 -1.22 13.52 1.88
N VAL A 3 -0.21 14.13 1.26
CA VAL A 3 -0.33 14.70 -0.10
C VAL A 3 -0.67 13.61 -1.12
N THR A 4 0.03 12.47 -1.06
CA THR A 4 -0.25 11.30 -1.91
C THR A 4 -1.69 10.80 -1.73
N SER A 5 -2.16 10.70 -0.50
CA SER A 5 -3.53 10.23 -0.20
C SER A 5 -4.59 11.17 -0.76
N GLN A 6 -4.41 12.48 -0.57
CA GLN A 6 -5.33 13.50 -1.10
C GLN A 6 -5.33 13.53 -2.63
N LEU A 7 -4.15 13.40 -3.25
CA LEU A 7 -4.02 13.31 -4.70
C LEU A 7 -4.75 12.07 -5.24
N ALA A 8 -4.57 10.91 -4.62
CA ALA A 8 -5.25 9.68 -5.02
C ALA A 8 -6.78 9.83 -4.95
N VAL A 9 -7.30 10.44 -3.89
CA VAL A 9 -8.74 10.73 -3.75
C VAL A 9 -9.25 11.67 -4.82
N LEU A 10 -8.54 12.77 -5.09
CA LEU A 10 -8.95 13.74 -6.11
C LEU A 10 -8.91 13.13 -7.52
N THR A 11 -7.87 12.38 -7.85
CA THR A 11 -7.74 11.68 -9.14
C THR A 11 -8.83 10.62 -9.29
N ARG A 12 -9.17 9.89 -8.22
CA ARG A 12 -10.28 8.92 -8.25
C ARG A 12 -11.63 9.61 -8.49
N ARG A 13 -11.88 10.74 -7.82
CA ARG A 13 -13.10 11.55 -8.01
C ARG A 13 -13.21 12.15 -9.41
N ALA A 14 -12.08 12.38 -10.07
CA ALA A 14 -12.03 12.80 -11.47
C ALA A 14 -12.32 11.66 -12.47
N GLY A 15 -12.59 10.43 -11.99
CA GLY A 15 -13.04 9.31 -12.82
C GLY A 15 -11.92 8.35 -13.25
N TYR A 16 -10.69 8.55 -12.79
CA TYR A 16 -9.57 7.68 -13.13
C TYR A 16 -9.55 6.41 -12.28
N LYS A 17 -8.87 5.38 -12.79
CA LYS A 17 -8.40 4.23 -12.00
C LYS A 17 -7.14 4.66 -11.26
N VAL A 18 -7.05 4.34 -9.97
CA VAL A 18 -5.98 4.85 -9.11
C VAL A 18 -5.49 3.73 -8.20
N GLY A 19 -4.19 3.48 -8.27
CA GLY A 19 -3.44 2.67 -7.30
C GLY A 19 -2.42 3.52 -6.56
N VAL A 20 -2.10 3.15 -5.32
CA VAL A 20 -1.02 3.75 -4.53
C VAL A 20 -0.10 2.64 -4.01
N LEU A 21 1.14 2.66 -4.48
CA LEU A 21 2.25 1.89 -3.92
C LEU A 21 2.94 2.76 -2.86
N ASP A 22 2.86 2.31 -1.61
CA ASP A 22 3.44 2.98 -0.45
C ASP A 22 4.76 2.31 -0.04
N ALA A 23 5.86 3.02 -0.29
CA ALA A 23 7.22 2.61 0.06
C ALA A 23 7.74 3.33 1.33
N ASP A 24 6.89 4.10 2.02
CA ASP A 24 7.26 4.76 3.26
C ASP A 24 7.20 3.76 4.42
N VAL A 25 8.38 3.36 4.87
CA VAL A 25 8.57 2.32 5.89
C VAL A 25 8.55 2.91 7.31
N THR A 26 8.82 4.21 7.47
CA THR A 26 9.02 4.84 8.78
C THR A 26 7.93 5.86 9.14
N GLY A 27 7.14 6.31 8.15
CA GLY A 27 6.04 7.23 8.34
C GLY A 27 4.70 6.57 8.68
N PRO A 28 3.66 7.37 8.98
CA PRO A 28 2.29 6.87 9.07
C PRO A 28 1.86 6.33 7.71
N SER A 29 1.42 5.06 7.68
CA SER A 29 1.11 4.35 6.45
C SER A 29 -0.09 4.96 5.72
N ILE A 30 -0.04 4.95 4.38
CA ILE A 30 -1.16 5.40 3.56
C ILE A 30 -2.45 4.60 3.85
N PRO A 31 -2.43 3.25 3.95
CA PRO A 31 -3.63 2.47 4.27
C PRO A 31 -4.37 2.94 5.52
N ARG A 32 -3.62 3.32 6.58
CA ARG A 32 -4.21 3.85 7.81
C ARG A 32 -4.97 5.15 7.58
N ALA A 33 -4.48 6.03 6.71
CA ALA A 33 -5.19 7.26 6.33
C ALA A 33 -6.52 6.97 5.59
N PHE A 34 -6.63 5.81 4.95
CA PHE A 34 -7.84 5.31 4.33
C PHE A 34 -8.72 4.45 5.26
N GLY A 35 -8.35 4.32 6.55
CA GLY A 35 -9.08 3.51 7.54
C GLY A 35 -8.97 2.00 7.31
N ILE A 36 -7.91 1.56 6.63
CA ILE A 36 -7.65 0.16 6.33
C ILE A 36 -6.73 -0.42 7.40
N HIS A 37 -7.21 -1.51 8.01
CA HIS A 37 -6.50 -2.27 9.06
C HIS A 37 -6.38 -3.77 8.74
N GLN A 38 -6.83 -4.17 7.55
CA GLN A 38 -6.73 -5.55 7.11
C GLN A 38 -5.38 -5.80 6.44
N ARG A 39 -4.94 -7.06 6.47
CA ARG A 39 -3.72 -7.48 5.78
C ARG A 39 -3.97 -7.61 4.26
N ALA A 40 -2.91 -7.39 3.48
CA ALA A 40 -2.92 -7.75 2.08
C ALA A 40 -2.99 -9.27 1.92
N MET A 41 -3.73 -9.72 0.90
CA MET A 41 -3.85 -11.15 0.57
C MET A 41 -3.08 -11.45 -0.71
N ALA A 42 -2.79 -12.71 -0.95
CA ALA A 42 -2.21 -13.20 -2.19
C ALA A 42 -2.97 -14.43 -2.68
N ASP A 43 -3.04 -14.62 -3.98
CA ASP A 43 -3.56 -15.82 -4.63
C ASP A 43 -2.49 -16.44 -5.55
N GLU A 44 -2.85 -17.48 -6.31
CA GLU A 44 -1.92 -18.16 -7.24
C GLU A 44 -1.36 -17.25 -8.34
N ARG A 45 -2.00 -16.09 -8.59
CA ARG A 45 -1.62 -15.14 -9.64
C ARG A 45 -0.73 -14.02 -9.12
N GLY A 46 -0.75 -13.73 -7.82
CA GLY A 46 0.06 -12.67 -7.22
C GLY A 46 -0.54 -12.06 -5.96
N MET A 47 0.04 -10.93 -5.54
CA MET A 47 -0.45 -10.15 -4.41
C MET A 47 -1.64 -9.29 -4.84
N LEU A 48 -2.67 -9.24 -3.99
CA LEU A 48 -3.87 -8.45 -4.23
C LEU A 48 -3.77 -7.12 -3.47
N PRO A 49 -3.94 -5.96 -4.14
CA PRO A 49 -4.01 -4.69 -3.45
C PRO A 49 -5.27 -4.62 -2.59
N VAL A 50 -5.19 -3.88 -1.48
CA VAL A 50 -6.36 -3.65 -0.64
C VAL A 50 -7.16 -2.50 -1.23
N LEU A 51 -8.44 -2.75 -1.50
CA LEU A 51 -9.34 -1.75 -2.05
C LEU A 51 -9.92 -0.87 -0.94
N SER A 52 -9.71 0.43 -1.04
CA SER A 52 -10.40 1.38 -0.16
C SER A 52 -11.89 1.52 -0.52
N GLY A 53 -12.70 2.04 0.40
CA GLY A 53 -14.12 2.31 0.14
C GLY A 53 -14.39 3.28 -1.03
N GLY A 54 -13.39 4.07 -1.45
CA GLY A 54 -13.44 4.94 -2.63
C GLY A 54 -13.05 4.25 -3.95
N GLY A 55 -12.68 2.97 -3.91
CA GLY A 55 -12.20 2.23 -5.08
C GLY A 55 -10.78 2.61 -5.51
N ILE A 56 -9.91 2.93 -4.55
CA ILE A 56 -8.47 3.13 -4.75
C ILE A 56 -7.76 1.87 -4.26
N GLU A 57 -6.90 1.31 -5.10
CA GLU A 57 -6.08 0.14 -4.79
C GLU A 57 -4.83 0.56 -4.02
N LEU A 58 -4.53 -0.13 -2.93
CA LEU A 58 -3.45 0.25 -2.02
C LEU A 58 -2.56 -0.96 -1.74
N MET A 59 -1.25 -0.75 -1.85
CA MET A 59 -0.24 -1.70 -1.37
C MET A 59 0.80 -0.97 -0.54
N SER A 60 1.12 -1.51 0.63
CA SER A 60 2.07 -0.93 1.58
C SER A 60 2.70 -2.07 2.38
N VAL A 61 3.91 -1.83 2.85
CA VAL A 61 4.62 -2.76 3.74
C VAL A 61 3.83 -3.02 5.03
N ASN A 62 3.16 -2.00 5.57
CA ASN A 62 2.34 -2.14 6.78
C ASN A 62 1.17 -3.11 6.63
N LEU A 63 0.73 -3.40 5.39
CA LEU A 63 -0.32 -4.39 5.13
C LEU A 63 0.19 -5.84 5.22
N LEU A 64 1.50 -6.04 5.28
CA LEU A 64 2.11 -7.37 5.39
C LEU A 64 2.36 -7.78 6.84
N LEU A 65 2.46 -6.81 7.75
CA LEU A 65 2.71 -7.02 9.18
C LEU A 65 1.48 -7.59 9.89
N ASP A 66 1.71 -8.31 10.99
CA ASP A 66 0.64 -8.83 11.84
C ASP A 66 0.06 -7.73 12.74
N ASP A 67 0.90 -6.86 13.29
CA ASP A 67 0.50 -5.63 13.98
C ASP A 67 1.12 -4.41 13.28
N GLU A 68 0.32 -3.38 13.02
CA GLU A 68 0.77 -2.13 12.39
C GLU A 68 1.78 -1.34 13.23
N THR A 69 1.86 -1.65 14.53
CA THR A 69 2.77 -0.99 15.48
C THR A 69 4.09 -1.73 15.67
N ASP A 70 4.24 -2.90 15.04
CA ASP A 70 5.45 -3.70 15.17
C ASP A 70 6.67 -2.96 14.62
N PRO A 71 7.73 -2.77 15.43
CA PRO A 71 8.94 -2.13 14.98
C PRO A 71 9.71 -3.10 14.08
N VAL A 72 9.78 -2.78 12.78
CA VAL A 72 10.52 -3.61 11.84
C VAL A 72 11.85 -2.93 11.49
N LEU A 73 12.96 -3.62 11.74
CA LEU A 73 14.30 -3.15 11.41
C LEU A 73 14.60 -3.44 9.93
N TRP A 74 14.26 -2.50 9.06
CA TRP A 74 14.52 -2.63 7.64
C TRP A 74 15.95 -2.20 7.28
N ARG A 75 16.70 -3.09 6.62
CA ARG A 75 17.98 -2.72 5.97
C ARG A 75 17.69 -2.23 4.55
N GLY A 76 18.44 -1.25 4.07
CA GLY A 76 18.24 -0.60 2.75
C GLY A 76 17.98 -1.57 1.58
N PRO A 77 18.76 -2.67 1.41
CA PRO A 77 18.53 -3.64 0.34
C PRO A 77 17.16 -4.34 0.40
N VAL A 78 16.62 -4.52 1.60
CA VAL A 78 15.31 -5.18 1.80
C VAL A 78 14.18 -4.27 1.32
N ILE A 79 14.26 -2.96 1.61
CA ILE A 79 13.25 -1.99 1.18
C ILE A 79 13.19 -1.94 -0.35
N GLY A 80 14.35 -1.87 -1.02
CA GLY A 80 14.40 -1.86 -2.49
C GLY A 80 13.80 -3.13 -3.11
N GLY A 81 14.07 -4.29 -2.50
CA GLY A 81 13.46 -5.56 -2.91
C GLY A 81 11.94 -5.54 -2.80
N VAL A 82 11.39 -5.07 -1.68
CA VAL A 82 9.94 -5.01 -1.46
C VAL A 82 9.25 -4.05 -2.44
N VAL A 83 9.83 -2.87 -2.70
CA VAL A 83 9.28 -1.94 -3.71
C VAL A 83 9.27 -2.57 -5.10
N THR A 84 10.33 -3.30 -5.45
CA THR A 84 10.40 -4.01 -6.73
C THR A 84 9.33 -5.09 -6.80
N GLN A 85 9.16 -5.86 -5.72
CA GLN A 85 8.14 -6.90 -5.61
C GLN A 85 6.72 -6.34 -5.70
N PHE A 86 6.43 -5.20 -5.07
CA PHE A 86 5.14 -4.53 -5.19
C PHE A 86 4.87 -4.01 -6.60
N TRP A 87 5.90 -3.65 -7.34
CA TRP A 87 5.77 -3.23 -8.73
C TRP A 87 5.50 -4.41 -9.67
N THR A 88 6.10 -5.57 -9.43
CA THR A 88 6.03 -6.72 -10.34
C THR A 88 4.93 -7.71 -10.02
N ASP A 89 4.67 -7.96 -8.74
CA ASP A 89 3.90 -9.12 -8.29
C ASP A 89 2.50 -8.74 -7.78
N VAL A 90 2.21 -7.44 -7.66
CA VAL A 90 0.87 -6.95 -7.29
C VAL A 90 0.00 -6.86 -8.54
N ILE A 91 -1.20 -7.40 -8.43
CA ILE A 91 -2.22 -7.35 -9.46
C ILE A 91 -2.99 -6.03 -9.31
N TRP A 92 -2.41 -4.95 -9.84
CA TRP A 92 -3.01 -3.61 -9.92
C TRP A 92 -4.13 -3.52 -10.97
#